data_AF-A0A3N5SBD5-F1
#
_entry.id   AF-A0A3N5SBD5-F1
#
_cell.length_a   1.000
_cell.length_b   1.000
_cell.length_c   1.000
_cell.angle_alpha   90.00
_cell.angle_beta   90.00
_cell.angle_gamma   90.00
#
_symmetry.space_group_name_H-M   'P 1'
#
loop_
_entity.id
_entity.type
_entity.pdbx_description
1 polymer ?
#
loop_
_entity_poly.entity_id
_entity_poly.type
_entity_poly.pdbx_seq_one_letter_code
_entity_poly.pdbx_strand_id
1 'polypeptide(L)' 'EECYLLEGRVIVETSDGEKVEFGSGDFVTFPRGLSCTWDVREPVKKHYNFKD' A
#
# COMPACT_ATOMS: atom_id res chain seq x y z
N GLU A 1 -7.33 4.18 -4.29
CA GLU A 1 -7.12 4.42 -2.84
C GLU A 1 -5.89 5.31 -2.68
N GLU A 2 -5.90 6.20 -1.69
CA GLU A 2 -4.69 6.87 -1.22
C GLU A 2 -4.45 6.46 0.23
N CYS A 3 -3.19 6.25 0.59
CA CYS A 3 -2.81 5.65 1.86
C CYS A 3 -1.56 6.33 2.40
N TYR A 4 -1.58 6.73 3.67
CA TYR A 4 -0.42 7.21 4.41
C TYR A 4 -0.11 6.26 5.56
N LEU A 5 1.08 5.67 5.59
CA LEU A 5 1.48 4.73 6.63
C LEU A 5 2.04 5.50 7.83
N LEU A 6 1.39 5.35 8.98
CA LEU A 6 1.90 5.85 10.25
C LEU A 6 2.94 4.89 10.83
N GLU A 7 2.68 3.59 10.73
CA GLU A 7 3.51 2.50 11.26
C GLU A 7 3.41 1.27 10.35
N GLY A 8 4.44 0.44 10.37
CA GLY A 8 4.49 -0.86 9.68
C GLY A 8 5.34 -0.88 8.42
N ARG A 9 5.37 -2.06 7.79
CA ARG A 9 6.16 -2.38 6.60
C ARG A 9 5.39 -3.36 5.72
N VAL A 10 5.24 -3.02 4.44
CA VAL A 10 4.43 -3.77 3.48
C VAL A 10 5.19 -3.91 2.17
N ILE A 11 5.10 -5.09 1.55
CA ILE A 11 5.41 -5.28 0.14
C ILE A 11 4.11 -5.50 -0.61
N VAL A 12 3.87 -4.75 -1.67
CA VAL A 12 2.76 -4.97 -2.58
C VAL A 12 3.28 -5.57 -3.87
N GLU A 13 2.61 -6.62 -4.34
CA GLU A 13 2.85 -7.27 -5.63
C GLU A 13 1.66 -7.03 -6.56
N THR A 14 1.91 -6.42 -7.71
CA THR A 14 0.91 -6.20 -8.76
C THR A 14 0.75 -7.44 -9.65
N SER A 15 -0.33 -7.51 -10.43
CA SER A 15 -0.63 -8.68 -11.28
C SER A 15 0.42 -8.97 -12.35
N ASP A 16 1.21 -7.98 -12.75
CA ASP A 16 2.33 -8.10 -13.69
C ASP A 16 3.66 -8.48 -13.00
N GLY A 17 3.64 -8.72 -11.68
CA GLY A 17 4.78 -9.20 -10.90
C GLY A 17 5.70 -8.09 -10.38
N GLU A 18 5.35 -6.81 -10.56
CA GLU A 18 6.09 -5.71 -9.95
C GLU A 18 5.92 -5.73 -8.44
N LYS A 19 7.02 -5.53 -7.71
CA LYS A 19 7.05 -5.50 -6.25
C LYS A 19 7.50 -4.14 -5.77
N VAL A 20 6.65 -3.51 -4.96
CA VAL A 20 6.93 -2.22 -4.35
C VAL A 20 6.84 -2.37 -2.84
N GLU A 21 7.89 -1.94 -2.15
CA GLU A 21 7.95 -1.93 -0.70
C GLU A 21 7.75 -0.50 -0.17
N PHE A 22 6.93 -0.35 0.85
CA PHE A 22 6.69 0.92 1.55
C PHE A 22 6.40 0.70 3.03
N GLY A 23 6.62 1.74 3.84
CA GLY A 23 6.53 1.68 5.29
C GLY A 23 6.13 3.00 5.95
N SER A 24 6.40 3.12 7.25
CA SER A 24 6.11 4.32 8.04
C SER A 24 6.65 5.61 7.39
N GLY A 25 5.78 6.60 7.22
CA GLY A 25 6.09 7.88 6.59
C GLY A 25 5.78 7.95 5.09
N ASP A 26 5.49 6.82 4.44
CA ASP A 26 5.22 6.80 3.01
C ASP A 26 3.76 7.16 2.70
N PHE A 27 3.59 7.98 1.66
CA PHE A 27 2.30 8.24 1.01
C PHE A 27 2.23 7.49 -0.32
N VAL A 28 1.26 6.59 -0.43
CA VAL A 28 1.08 5.68 -1.57
C VAL A 28 -0.29 5.88 -2.20
N THR A 29 -0.32 5.89 -3.53
CA THR A 29 -1.55 5.99 -4.31
C THR A 29 -1.76 4.72 -5.12
N PHE A 30 -2.95 4.13 -5.00
CA PHE A 30 -3.41 2.99 -5.75
C PHE A 30 -4.42 3.47 -6.82
N PRO A 31 -4.05 3.45 -8.11
CA PRO A 31 -4.93 3.82 -9.21
C PRO A 31 -6.23 3.00 -9.20
N ARG A 32 -7.31 3.59 -9.72
CA ARG A 32 -8.59 2.90 -9.86
C ARG A 32 -8.42 1.67 -10.78
N GLY A 33 -8.90 0.51 -10.31
CA GLY A 33 -8.80 -0.74 -11.05
C GLY A 33 -7.49 -1.50 -10.86
N LEU A 34 -6.52 -0.96 -10.10
CA LEU A 34 -5.31 -1.70 -9.75
C LEU A 34 -5.67 -2.88 -8.85
N SER A 35 -5.26 -4.08 -9.27
CA SER A 35 -5.30 -5.29 -8.45
C SER A 35 -3.89 -5.62 -7.97
N CYS A 36 -3.75 -5.83 -6.67
CA CYS A 36 -2.46 -6.15 -6.07
C CYS A 36 -2.64 -6.96 -4.78
N THR A 37 -1.62 -7.73 -4.42
CA THR A 37 -1.57 -8.51 -3.18
C THR A 37 -0.68 -7.79 -2.17
N TRP A 38 -1.15 -7.68 -0.94
CA TRP A 38 -0.40 -7.08 0.16
C TRP A 38 0.25 -8.16 1.01
N ASP A 39 1.57 -8.11 1.10
CA ASP A 39 2.39 -8.91 2.01
C ASP A 39 2.82 -8.04 3.19
N VAL A 40 2.07 -8.16 4.29
CA VAL A 40 2.25 -7.36 5.51
C VAL A 40 3.37 -7.98 6.35
N ARG A 41 4.52 -7.32 6.38
CA ARG A 41 5.72 -7.80 7.11
C ARG A 41 5.71 -7.38 8.57
N GLU A 42 5.11 -6.24 8.88
CA GLU A 42 4.93 -5.71 10.24
C GLU A 42 3.53 -5.12 10.38
N PRO A 43 2.93 -5.09 11.59
CA PRO A 43 1.60 -4.52 11.81
C PRO A 43 1.48 -3.09 11.27
N VAL A 44 0.42 -2.85 10.50
CA VAL A 44 0.23 -1.58 9.79
C VAL A 44 -0.78 -0.70 10.52
N LYS A 45 -0.43 0.57 10.68
CA LYS A 45 -1.37 1.63 11.03
C LYS A 45 -1.34 2.67 9.92
N LYS A 46 -2.50 2.95 9.32
CA LYS A 46 -2.59 3.87 8.17
C LYS A 46 -3.79 4.80 8.26
N HIS A 47 -3.64 5.98 7.67
CA HIS A 47 -4.77 6.75 7.17
C HIS A 47 -5.03 6.38 5.73
N TYR A 48 -6.30 6.25 5.36
CA TYR A 48 -6.70 5.90 4.00
C TYR A 48 -7.82 6.80 3.51
N ASN A 49 -7.87 7.02 2.21
CA ASN A 49 -8.92 7.74 1.52
C ASN A 49 -9.31 7.00 0.24
N PHE A 50 -10.58 6.64 0.12
CA PHE A 50 -11.15 6.10 -1.11
C PHE A 50 -11.78 7.26 -1.88
N LYS A 51 -11.15 7.62 -3.01
CA LYS A 51 -11.68 8.61 -3.95
C LYS A 51 -12.78 7.96 -4.79
N ASP A 52 -13.86 8.71 -5.03
CA ASP A 52 -14.99 8.35 -5.92
C ASP A 52 -14.59 8.26 -7.40
#